data_AF-A0AAX4JEL1-F1
#
_entry.id   AF-A0AAX4JEL1-F1
#
_cell.length_a   1.000
_cell.length_b   1.000
_cell.length_c   1.000
_cell.angle_alpha   90.00
_cell.angle_beta   90.00
_cell.angle_gamma   90.00
#
_symmetry.space_group_name_H-M   'P 1'
#
loop_
_entity.id
_entity.type
_entity.pdbx_description
1 polymer ?
#
loop_
_entity_poly.entity_id
_entity_poly.type
_entity_poly.pdbx_seq_one_letter_code
_entity_poly.pdbx_strand_id
1 'polypeptide(L)'
;MFFYIKKPSFLDFSKKEYDNEQVKRFTVTQRAGVSNTKLIIYDDDSVYLKNGSQFFKLSESTMNKKNYVAKLEDEKLTVEENIDKKYFIHKL
;
A
#
# COMPACT_ATOMS: atom_id res chain seq x y z
N MET A 1 2.06 6.97 -10.92
CA MET A 1 2.46 5.61 -10.53
C MET A 1 1.68 5.23 -9.30
N PHE A 2 0.72 4.34 -9.48
CA PHE A 2 -0.10 3.80 -8.40
C PHE A 2 0.24 2.33 -8.16
N PHE A 3 0.08 1.88 -6.91
CA PHE A 3 0.24 0.47 -6.55
C PHE A 3 -1.04 -0.03 -5.91
N TYR A 4 -1.47 -1.22 -6.32
CA TYR A 4 -2.57 -1.91 -5.68
C TYR A 4 -2.04 -3.06 -4.82
N ILE A 5 -2.02 -2.86 -3.50
CA ILE A 5 -1.61 -3.88 -2.53
C ILE A 5 -2.86 -4.42 -1.84
N LYS A 6 -3.09 -5.73 -1.93
CA LYS A 6 -4.13 -6.39 -1.15
C LYS A 6 -3.73 -6.37 0.33
N LYS A 7 -4.46 -5.59 1.14
CA LYS A 7 -4.26 -5.50 2.60
C LYS A 7 -4.23 -6.91 3.22
N PRO A 8 -3.11 -7.33 3.84
CA PRO A 8 -3.08 -8.56 4.60
C PRO A 8 -3.79 -8.37 5.95
N SER A 9 -4.32 -9.46 6.52
CA SER A 9 -5.12 -9.41 7.75
C SER A 9 -4.35 -8.92 8.98
N PHE A 10 -3.02 -9.05 8.98
CA PHE A 10 -2.16 -8.64 10.09
C PHE A 10 -1.71 -7.18 10.02
N LEU A 11 -1.94 -6.48 8.90
CA LEU A 11 -1.55 -5.09 8.70
C LEU A 11 -2.77 -4.19 8.77
N ASP A 12 -2.82 -3.32 9.75
CA ASP A 12 -3.91 -2.35 9.92
C ASP A 12 -3.57 -1.00 9.29
N PHE A 13 -4.59 -0.27 8.83
CA PHE A 13 -4.43 1.06 8.23
C PHE A 13 -5.20 2.03 9.10
N SER A 14 -4.49 2.88 9.84
CA SER A 14 -5.10 3.92 10.66
C SER A 14 -5.22 5.20 9.84
N LYS A 15 -6.39 5.84 9.90
CA LYS A 15 -6.59 7.19 9.39
C LYS A 15 -6.23 8.27 10.42
N LYS A 16 -5.99 7.89 11.68
CA LYS A 16 -5.58 8.83 12.72
C LYS A 16 -4.09 9.15 12.56
N GLU A 17 -3.73 10.39 12.87
CA GLU A 17 -2.32 10.72 13.05
C GLU A 17 -1.72 9.86 14.15
N TYR A 18 -0.44 9.51 13.98
CA TYR A 18 0.27 8.71 14.97
C TYR A 18 0.36 9.48 16.30
N ASP A 19 -0.29 8.95 17.32
CA ASP A 19 -0.18 9.36 18.72
C ASP A 19 0.45 8.20 19.51
N ASN A 20 1.27 8.51 20.50
CA ASN A 20 2.19 7.58 21.19
C ASN A 20 1.49 6.46 22.00
N GLU A 21 0.18 6.29 21.87
CA GLU A 21 -0.55 5.14 22.44
C GLU A 21 -0.08 3.84 21.79
N GLN A 22 -0.13 2.73 22.53
CA GLN A 22 0.32 1.41 22.07
C GLN A 22 -0.43 0.96 20.81
N VAL A 23 0.10 1.32 19.65
CA VAL A 23 -0.37 0.84 18.36
C VAL A 23 0.09 -0.62 18.21
N LYS A 24 -0.83 -1.51 17.82
CA LYS A 24 -0.51 -2.90 17.45
C LYS A 24 0.67 -2.93 16.47
N ARG A 25 1.52 -3.96 16.60
CA ARG A 25 2.86 -4.09 15.99
C ARG A 25 2.97 -3.87 14.47
N PHE A 26 1.86 -3.82 13.72
CA PHE A 26 1.84 -3.63 12.26
C PHE A 26 0.67 -2.73 11.84
N THR A 27 0.82 -1.43 12.06
CA THR A 27 -0.17 -0.43 11.60
C THR A 27 0.51 0.57 10.68
N VAL A 28 -0.10 0.80 9.52
CA VAL A 28 0.21 1.91 8.62
C VAL A 28 -0.40 3.17 9.23
N THR A 29 0.47 4.12 9.59
CA THR A 29 0.10 5.40 10.17
C THR A 29 0.78 6.53 9.43
N GLN A 30 0.29 7.75 9.61
CA GLN A 30 0.88 8.96 9.06
C GLN A 30 1.13 9.97 10.19
N ARG A 31 2.16 10.80 10.03
CA ARG A 31 2.45 11.96 10.87
C ARG A 31 2.89 13.11 9.99
N ALA A 32 2.18 14.24 10.05
CA ALA A 32 2.49 15.41 9.22
C ALA A 32 2.57 15.07 7.71
N GLY A 33 1.65 14.25 7.22
CA GLY A 33 1.61 13.79 5.82
C GLY A 33 2.65 12.73 5.44
N VAL A 34 3.53 12.33 6.35
CA VAL A 34 4.55 11.30 6.11
C VAL A 34 4.07 9.95 6.63
N SER A 35 4.00 8.96 5.74
CA SER A 35 3.68 7.57 6.08
C SER A 35 4.86 6.87 6.76
N ASN A 36 4.59 6.06 7.79
CA ASN A 36 5.56 5.14 8.39
C ASN A 36 5.90 3.94 7.48
N THR A 37 5.18 3.81 6.37
CA THR A 37 5.27 2.69 5.43
C THR A 37 5.82 3.16 4.09
N LYS A 38 6.78 2.41 3.55
CA LYS A 38 7.46 2.70 2.29
C LYS A 38 7.41 1.49 1.37
N LEU A 39 7.30 1.73 0.07
CA LEU A 39 7.57 0.73 -0.94
C LEU A 39 9.06 0.81 -1.32
N ILE A 40 9.72 -0.33 -1.40
CA ILE A 40 11.12 -0.45 -1.81
C ILE A 40 11.16 -1.36 -3.03
N ILE A 41 11.82 -0.89 -4.09
CA ILE A 41 12.09 -1.65 -5.31
C ILE A 41 13.61 -1.76 -5.36
N TYR A 42 14.12 -3.00 -5.39
CA TYR A 42 15.55 -3.27 -5.53
C TYR A 42 15.92 -3.42 -7.00
N ASP A 43 17.23 -3.41 -7.29
CA ASP A 43 17.75 -3.53 -8.65
C ASP A 43 17.45 -4.89 -9.32
N ASP A 44 17.08 -5.90 -8.53
CA ASP A 44 16.62 -7.22 -9.00
C ASP A 44 15.10 -7.27 -9.26
N ASP A 45 14.46 -6.10 -9.35
CA ASP A 45 13.00 -5.88 -9.47
C ASP A 45 12.17 -6.44 -8.30
N SER A 46 12.82 -6.90 -7.22
CA SER A 46 12.09 -7.37 -6.06
C SER A 46 11.45 -6.20 -5.31
N VAL A 47 10.17 -6.35 -4.99
CA VAL A 47 9.37 -5.30 -4.35
C VAL A 47 9.06 -5.68 -2.90
N TYR A 48 9.28 -4.73 -1.99
CA TYR A 48 9.06 -4.91 -0.55
C TYR A 48 8.20 -3.79 0.02
N LEU A 49 7.32 -4.14 0.96
CA LEU A 49 6.65 -3.19 1.83
C LEU A 49 7.43 -3.09 3.15
N LYS A 50 7.99 -1.91 3.43
CA LYS A 50 8.67 -1.63 4.69
C LYS A 50 7.73 -0.89 5.64
N ASN A 51 7.53 -1.40 6.85
CA ASN A 51 6.77 -0.75 7.92
C ASN A 51 7.66 -0.67 9.17
N GLY A 52 8.16 0.52 9.50
CA GLY A 52 9.21 0.67 10.53
C GLY A 52 10.47 -0.14 10.20
N SER A 53 10.86 -1.06 11.09
CA SER A 53 12.02 -1.96 10.89
C SER A 53 11.68 -3.26 10.15
N GLN A 54 10.41 -3.49 9.82
CA GLN A 54 9.91 -4.75 9.26
C GLN A 54 9.80 -4.65 7.75
N PHE A 55 10.14 -5.75 7.08
CA PHE A 55 10.15 -5.85 5.62
C PHE A 55 9.32 -7.05 5.18
N PHE A 56 8.34 -6.79 4.32
CA PHE A 56 7.47 -7.80 3.75
C PHE A 56 7.72 -7.89 2.25
N LYS A 57 8.23 -9.04 1.78
CA LYS A 57 8.36 -9.28 0.34
C LYS A 57 6.97 -9.30 -0.29
N LEU A 58 6.79 -8.55 -1.36
CA LEU A 58 5.57 -8.55 -2.15
C LEU A 58 5.69 -9.57 -3.27
N SER A 59 4.58 -10.25 -3.52
CA SER A 59 4.41 -11.08 -4.71
C SER A 59 3.43 -10.39 -5.64
N GLU A 60 3.79 -10.32 -6.92
CA GLU A 60 2.94 -9.76 -7.96
C GLU A 60 2.00 -10.82 -8.56
N SER A 61 0.83 -10.38 -8.99
CA SER A 61 -0.10 -11.18 -9.76
C SER A 61 -0.81 -10.28 -10.75
N THR A 62 -0.94 -10.76 -11.99
CA THR A 62 -1.73 -10.07 -13.01
C THR A 62 -3.20 -10.06 -12.62
N MET A 63 -3.88 -8.95 -12.91
CA MET A 63 -5.30 -8.82 -12.73
C MET A 63 -6.04 -9.20 -14.01
N ASN A 64 -6.92 -10.19 -13.90
CA ASN A 64 -7.73 -10.67 -15.04
C ASN A 64 -8.84 -9.69 -15.44
N LYS A 65 -9.10 -8.67 -14.62
CA LYS A 65 -10.11 -7.63 -14.89
C LYS A 65 -9.42 -6.29 -15.03
N LYS A 66 -9.89 -5.48 -15.98
CA LYS A 66 -9.45 -4.09 -16.14
C LYS A 66 -9.88 -3.30 -14.90
N ASN A 67 -8.90 -2.82 -14.14
CA ASN A 67 -9.12 -1.90 -13.03
C ASN A 67 -8.42 -0.58 -13.34
N TYR A 68 -8.97 0.50 -12.80
CA TYR A 68 -8.47 1.84 -13.05
C TYR A 68 -8.43 2.61 -11.74
N VAL A 69 -7.40 3.44 -11.58
CA VAL A 69 -7.41 4.51 -10.59
C VAL A 69 -8.16 5.68 -11.19
N ALA A 70 -9.13 6.18 -10.44
CA ALA A 70 -9.91 7.34 -10.82
C ALA A 70 -9.99 8.33 -9.66
N LYS A 71 -9.94 9.61 -10.00
CA LYS A 71 -10.09 10.74 -9.09
C LYS A 71 -11.47 11.34 -9.28
N LEU A 72 -12.18 11.57 -8.18
CA LEU A 72 -13.50 12.23 -8.17
C LEU A 72 -13.34 13.63 -7.58
N GLU A 73 -13.56 14.67 -8.39
CA GLU A 73 -13.53 16.07 -7.99
C GLU A 73 -14.73 16.80 -8.62
N ASP A 74 -15.48 17.57 -7.82
CA ASP A 74 -16.63 18.37 -8.28
C ASP A 74 -17.59 17.61 -9.21
N GLU A 75 -17.99 16.39 -8.78
CA GLU A 75 -18.88 15.47 -9.52
C GLU A 75 -18.32 14.94 -10.87
N LYS A 76 -17.07 15.26 -11.20
CA LYS A 76 -16.37 14.74 -12.37
C LYS A 76 -15.44 13.60 -11.99
N LEU A 77 -15.56 12.49 -12.72
CA LEU A 77 -14.67 11.34 -12.61
C LEU A 77 -13.59 11.41 -13.68
N THR A 78 -12.33 11.47 -13.28
CA THR A 78 -11.17 11.41 -14.19
C THR A 78 -10.41 10.11 -13.97
N VAL A 79 -10.18 9.35 -15.04
CA VAL A 79 -9.36 8.13 -15.00
C VAL A 79 -7.89 8.52 -15.10
N GLU A 80 -7.08 8.14 -14.12
CA GLU A 80 -5.66 8.52 -14.02
C GLU A 80 -4.73 7.43 -14.54
N GLU A 81 -4.94 6.16 -14.17
CA GLU A 81 -4.01 5.07 -14.48
C GLU A 81 -4.75 3.72 -14.60
N ASN A 82 -4.30 2.85 -15.52
CA ASN A 82 -4.73 1.45 -15.56
C ASN A 82 -3.92 0.64 -14.54
N ILE A 83 -4.59 -0.20 -13.76
CA ILE A 83 -3.95 -1.14 -12.84
C ILE A 83 -4.13 -2.55 -13.40
N ASP A 84 -3.04 -3.11 -13.91
CA ASP A 84 -2.94 -4.45 -14.49
C ASP A 84 -2.29 -5.46 -13.54
N LYS A 85 -1.58 -4.98 -12.52
CA LYS A 85 -0.91 -5.78 -11.49
C LYS A 85 -1.48 -5.51 -10.10
N LYS A 86 -1.56 -6.56 -9.29
CA LYS A 86 -1.79 -6.46 -7.85
C LYS A 86 -0.64 -7.10 -7.09
N TYR A 87 -0.34 -6.54 -5.93
CA TYR A 87 0.66 -7.03 -5.01
C TYR A 87 -0.01 -7.60 -3.77
N PHE A 88 0.60 -8.63 -3.19
CA PHE A 88 0.13 -9.22 -1.95
C PHE A 88 1.30 -9.72 -1.11
N ILE A 89 1.08 -9.82 0.20
CA ILE A 89 2.04 -10.36 1.15
C ILE A 89 1.61 -11.79 1.46
N HIS A 90 2.47 -12.77 1.23
CA HIS A 90 2.26 -14.11 1.73
C HIS A 90 2.27 -14.08 3.26
N LYS A 91 1.38 -14.88 3.86
CA LYS A 91 1.34 -15.03 5.32
C LYS A 91 2.72 -15.50 5.78
N LEU A 92 3.32 -14.78 6.74
CA LEU A 92 4.55 -15.18 7.43
C LEU A 92 4.37 -16.56 8.08
#